data_AF-A0A5E7H1J2-F1
#
_entry.id   AF-A0A5E7H1J2-F1
#
_cell.length_a   1.000
_cell.length_b   1.000
_cell.length_c   1.000
_cell.angle_alpha   90.00
_cell.angle_beta   90.00
_cell.angle_gamma   90.00
#
_symmetry.space_group_name_H-M   'P 1'
#
loop_
_entity.id
_entity.type
_entity.pdbx_description
1 polymer ?
#
loop_
_entity_poly.entity_id
_entity_poly.type
_entity_poly.pdbx_seq_one_letter_code
_entity_poly.pdbx_strand_id
1 'polypeptide(L)'
;MNSFRNLLTTAQARKLCALDAWHRTFENSSLRRECPDAYHEELLRQADEMDRQGIIDWQEWRALRKQGDEAYLRAVAGEDYHGSVAPAT
;
A
#
# COMPACT_ATOMS: atom_id res chain seq x y z
N MET A 1 -18.97 -22.76 -19.56
CA MET A 1 -18.05 -21.68 -19.13
C MET A 1 -16.82 -22.28 -18.45
N ASN A 2 -15.63 -22.25 -19.06
CA ASN A 2 -14.36 -22.64 -18.40
C ASN A 2 -13.14 -21.91 -19.01
N SER A 3 -13.24 -20.61 -19.32
CA SER A 3 -12.25 -19.95 -20.21
C SER A 3 -11.13 -19.15 -19.53
N PHE A 4 -10.97 -19.21 -18.21
CA PHE A 4 -10.00 -18.35 -17.49
C PHE A 4 -9.10 -19.08 -16.49
N ARG A 5 -8.89 -20.39 -16.64
CA ARG A 5 -7.88 -21.11 -15.83
C ARG A 5 -6.56 -21.08 -16.61
N ASN A 6 -5.57 -20.32 -16.14
CA ASN A 6 -4.20 -20.17 -16.69
C ASN A 6 -3.95 -19.02 -17.68
N LEU A 7 -4.30 -17.78 -17.32
CA LEU A 7 -3.77 -16.61 -18.06
C LEU A 7 -2.50 -15.99 -17.43
N LEU A 8 -2.20 -16.32 -16.17
CA LEU A 8 -1.05 -15.76 -15.47
C LEU A 8 0.04 -16.81 -15.34
N THR A 9 1.25 -16.42 -15.70
CA THR A 9 2.47 -17.14 -15.29
C THR A 9 2.60 -17.09 -13.76
N THR A 10 3.35 -18.03 -13.18
CA THR A 10 3.63 -18.05 -11.74
C THR A 10 4.24 -16.72 -11.25
N ALA A 11 5.11 -16.09 -12.05
CA ALA A 11 5.71 -14.80 -11.72
C ALA A 11 4.65 -13.68 -11.67
N GLN A 12 3.73 -13.63 -12.64
CA GLN A 12 2.64 -12.65 -12.65
C GLN A 12 1.66 -12.84 -11.49
N ALA A 13 1.31 -14.10 -11.18
CA ALA A 13 0.46 -14.41 -10.03
C ALA A 13 1.13 -13.97 -8.72
N ARG A 14 2.43 -14.26 -8.55
CA ARG A 14 3.21 -13.82 -7.38
C ARG A 14 3.24 -12.30 -7.25
N LYS A 15 3.47 -11.59 -8.36
CA LYS A 15 3.46 -10.12 -8.39
C LYS A 15 2.09 -9.56 -8.01
N LEU A 16 1.02 -10.12 -8.55
CA LEU A 16 -0.34 -9.69 -8.21
C LEU A 16 -0.64 -9.88 -6.72
N CYS A 17 -0.28 -11.03 -6.15
CA CYS A 17 -0.49 -11.30 -4.72
C CYS A 17 0.34 -10.36 -3.83
N ALA A 18 1.57 -10.04 -4.21
CA ALA A 18 2.42 -9.14 -3.43
C ALA A 18 1.91 -7.69 -3.48
N LEU A 19 1.48 -7.22 -4.65
CA LEU A 19 0.87 -5.91 -4.80
C LEU A 19 -0.48 -5.80 -4.09
N ASP A 20 -1.31 -6.86 -4.12
CA ASP A 20 -2.57 -6.91 -3.36
C ASP A 20 -2.34 -6.82 -1.85
N ALA A 21 -1.33 -7.53 -1.33
CA ALA A 21 -0.94 -7.42 0.08
C ALA A 21 -0.52 -5.99 0.46
N TRP A 22 0.27 -5.33 -0.40
CA TRP A 22 0.67 -3.95 -0.22
C TRP A 22 -0.51 -2.98 -0.25
N HIS A 23 -1.43 -3.15 -1.19
CA HIS A 23 -2.62 -2.33 -1.29
C HIS A 23 -3.54 -2.48 -0.06
N ARG A 24 -3.68 -3.70 0.47
CA ARG A 24 -4.46 -3.93 1.70
C ARG A 24 -3.85 -3.22 2.91
N THR A 25 -2.52 -3.21 3.03
CA THR A 25 -1.85 -2.39 4.05
C THR A 25 -2.13 -0.91 3.80
N PHE A 26 -1.98 -0.45 2.56
CA PHE A 26 -2.16 0.95 2.18
C PHE A 26 -3.57 1.48 2.49
N GLU A 27 -4.60 0.66 2.27
CA GLU A 27 -6.00 0.98 2.52
C GLU A 27 -6.42 0.84 3.99
N ASN A 28 -5.54 0.34 4.87
CA ASN A 28 -5.80 0.17 6.29
C ASN A 28 -5.83 1.52 7.03
N SER A 29 -6.94 2.24 6.89
CA SER A 29 -7.14 3.55 7.48
C SER A 29 -7.19 3.55 9.01
N SER A 30 -7.47 2.40 9.64
CA SER A 30 -7.40 2.26 11.10
C SER A 30 -5.96 2.24 11.56
N LEU A 31 -5.11 1.39 10.96
CA LEU A 31 -3.68 1.34 11.26
C LEU A 31 -3.00 2.69 10.97
N ARG A 32 -3.36 3.34 9.85
CA ARG A 32 -2.85 4.66 9.49
C ARG A 32 -3.17 5.74 10.53
N ARG A 33 -4.34 5.68 11.16
CA ARG A 33 -4.77 6.65 12.19
C ARG A 33 -4.24 6.33 13.58
N GLU A 34 -4.22 5.05 13.95
CA GLU A 34 -3.81 4.60 15.28
C GLU A 34 -2.29 4.67 15.44
N CYS A 35 -1.55 4.20 14.44
CA CYS A 35 -0.09 4.10 14.44
C CYS A 35 0.49 4.46 13.06
N PRO A 36 0.59 5.76 12.71
CA PRO A 36 1.12 6.21 11.42
C PRO A 36 2.53 5.69 11.10
N ASP A 37 3.39 5.62 12.12
CA ASP A 37 4.77 5.13 11.95
C ASP A 37 4.80 3.63 11.59
N ALA A 38 4.06 2.80 12.33
CA ALA A 38 4.00 1.36 12.06
C ALA A 38 3.32 1.05 10.71
N TYR A 39 2.31 1.84 10.33
CA TYR A 39 1.71 1.80 9.00
C TYR A 39 2.76 2.08 7.91
N HIS A 40 3.55 3.13 8.09
CA HIS A 40 4.55 3.55 7.12
C HIS A 40 5.69 2.52 7.00
N GLU A 41 6.22 2.05 8.13
CA GLU A 41 7.25 1.02 8.16
C GLU A 41 6.82 -0.26 7.45
N GLU A 42 5.57 -0.71 7.64
CA GLU A 42 5.07 -1.91 6.98
C GLU A 42 4.95 -1.75 5.45
N LEU A 43 4.52 -0.57 4.97
CA LEU A 43 4.50 -0.28 3.52
C LEU A 43 5.89 -0.30 2.90
N LEU A 44 6.89 0.28 3.58
CA LEU A 44 8.27 0.26 3.13
C LEU A 44 8.85 -1.16 3.16
N ARG A 45 8.61 -1.90 4.24
CA ARG A 45 9.06 -3.29 4.41
C ARG A 45 8.55 -4.18 3.29
N GLN A 46 7.28 -4.03 2.91
CA GLN A 46 6.68 -4.82 1.84
C GLN A 46 7.23 -4.43 0.46
N ALA A 47 7.45 -3.13 0.19
CA ALA A 47 8.10 -2.67 -1.04
C ALA A 47 9.54 -3.21 -1.16
N ASP A 48 10.33 -3.10 -0.09
CA ASP A 48 11.72 -3.57 -0.04
C ASP A 48 11.80 -5.08 -0.21
N GLU A 49 10.86 -5.84 0.37
CA GLU A 49 10.82 -7.29 0.17
C GLU A 49 10.44 -7.67 -1.27
N MET A 50 9.56 -6.92 -1.93
CA MET A 50 9.22 -7.13 -3.34
C MET A 50 10.42 -6.88 -4.27
N ASP A 51 11.19 -5.82 -4.03
CA ASP A 51 12.43 -5.53 -4.78
C ASP A 51 13.49 -6.62 -4.53
N ARG A 52 13.72 -6.99 -3.26
CA ARG A 52 14.67 -8.04 -2.87
C ARG A 52 14.34 -9.39 -3.53
N GLN A 53 13.06 -9.72 -3.67
CA GLN A 53 12.59 -10.94 -4.30
C GLN A 53 12.56 -10.86 -5.83
N GLY A 54 12.87 -9.70 -6.43
CA GLY A 54 12.80 -9.46 -7.87
C GLY A 54 11.37 -9.52 -8.42
N ILE A 55 10.37 -9.24 -7.58
CA ILE A 55 8.94 -9.26 -7.97
C ILE A 55 8.59 -8.00 -8.77
N ILE A 56 9.19 -6.88 -8.41
CA ILE A 56 9.02 -5.57 -9.03
C ILE A 56 10.37 -5.03 -9.49
N ASP A 57 10.36 -4.09 -10.43
CA ASP A 57 11.56 -3.36 -10.80
C ASP A 57 11.79 -2.13 -9.90
N TRP A 58 12.94 -1.47 -10.09
CA TRP A 58 13.31 -0.29 -9.34
C TRP A 58 12.33 0.89 -9.48
N GLN A 59 11.71 1.06 -10.65
CA GLN A 59 10.75 2.16 -10.87
C GLN A 59 9.46 1.89 -10.10
N GLU A 60 8.97 0.65 -10.14
CA GLU A 60 7.80 0.20 -9.39
C GLU A 60 8.04 0.29 -7.88
N TRP A 61 9.20 -0.18 -7.40
CA TRP A 61 9.60 -0.04 -6.01
C TRP A 61 9.61 1.42 -5.56
N ARG A 62 10.23 2.30 -6.35
CA ARG A 62 10.28 3.74 -6.05
C ARG A 62 8.90 4.38 -6.01
N ALA A 63 7.99 3.96 -6.89
CA ALA A 63 6.62 4.45 -6.91
C ALA A 63 5.85 4.03 -5.65
N LEU A 64 5.97 2.77 -5.21
CA LEU A 64 5.34 2.29 -3.98
C LEU A 64 5.85 3.03 -2.75
N ARG A 65 7.17 3.22 -2.62
CA ARG A 65 7.74 3.99 -1.50
C ARG A 65 7.22 5.42 -1.48
N LYS A 66 7.21 6.09 -2.62
CA LYS A 66 6.68 7.46 -2.73
C LYS A 66 5.22 7.54 -2.30
N GLN A 67 4.38 6.58 -2.69
CA GLN A 67 2.98 6.53 -2.26
C GLN A 67 2.86 6.33 -0.75
N GLY A 68 3.68 5.46 -0.16
CA GLY A 68 3.73 5.25 1.29
C GLY A 68 4.20 6.49 2.07
N ASP A 69 5.20 7.21 1.54
CA ASP A 69 5.68 8.48 2.10
C ASP A 69 4.57 9.54 2.06
N GLU A 70 3.89 9.69 0.92
CA GLU A 70 2.79 10.65 0.77
C GLU A 70 1.61 10.33 1.72
N ALA A 71 1.24 9.06 1.85
CA ALA A 71 0.17 8.64 2.76
C ALA A 71 0.54 8.88 4.22
N TYR A 72 1.80 8.65 4.61
CA TYR A 72 2.29 8.96 5.94
C TYR A 72 2.25 10.46 6.24
N LEU A 73 2.71 11.31 5.30
CA LEU A 73 2.66 12.76 5.46
C LEU A 73 1.22 13.26 5.67
N ARG A 74 0.24 12.71 4.94
CA ARG A 74 -1.19 13.04 5.13
C ARG A 74 -1.71 12.60 6.49
N ALA A 75 -1.31 11.42 6.95
CA ALA A 75 -1.70 10.90 8.26
C ALA A 75 -1.16 11.78 9.39
N VAL A 76 0.12 12.16 9.33
CA VAL A 76 0.79 13.01 10.33
C VAL A 76 0.29 14.46 10.28
N ALA A 77 -0.04 14.98 9.09
CA ALA A 77 -0.66 16.29 8.92
C ALA A 77 -2.11 16.35 9.47
N GLY A 78 -2.68 15.21 9.87
CA GLY A 78 -4.02 15.13 10.42
C GLY A 78 -5.14 15.31 9.39
N GLU A 79 -4.85 15.15 8.09
CA GLU A 79 -5.88 15.23 7.03
C GLU A 79 -7.02 14.23 7.28
N ASP A 80 -6.71 13.09 7.89
CA ASP A 80 -7.69 12.06 8.27
C ASP A 80 -8.61 12.48 9.45
N TYR A 81 -8.28 13.56 10.18
CA TYR A 81 -9.10 14.08 11.30
C TYR A 81 -10.09 15.16 10.86
N HIS A 82 -9.84 15.84 9.74
CA HIS A 82 -10.65 16.99 9.30
C HIS A 82 -12.04 16.66 8.76
N GLY A 83 -12.44 15.38 8.71
CA GLY A 83 -13.77 14.95 8.28
C GLY A 83 -14.88 15.01 9.35
N SER A 84 -14.59 15.43 10.59
CA SER A 84 -15.53 15.34 11.73
C SER A 84 -16.03 16.68 12.27
N VAL A 85 -15.66 17.84 11.71
CA VAL A 85 -16.25 19.11 12.15
C VAL A 85 -17.46 19.42 11.26
N ALA A 86 -18.63 18.95 11.69
CA ALA A 86 -19.89 19.48 11.19
C ALA A 86 -19.95 20.98 11.52
N PRO A 87 -20.31 21.87 10.56
CA PRO A 87 -20.52 23.27 10.89
C PRO A 87 -21.77 23.39 11.75
N ALA A 88 -21.60 23.79 13.01
CA ALA A 88 -22.71 24.20 13.86
C ALA A 88 -23.37 25.43 13.23
N THR A 89 -24.63 25.30 12.81
CA THR A 89 -25.52 26.41 12.45
C THR A 89 -26.74 26.35 13.36
#